data_AF-A0A0G4LWF2-F1
#
_entry.id   AF-A0A0G4LWF2-F1
#
_cell.length_a   1.000
_cell.length_b   1.000
_cell.length_c   1.000
_cell.angle_alpha   90.00
_cell.angle_beta   90.00
_cell.angle_gamma   90.00
#
_symmetry.space_group_name_H-M   'P 1'
#
loop_
_entity.id
_entity.type
_entity.pdbx_description
1 polymer ?
#
loop_
_entity_poly.entity_id
_entity_poly.type
_entity_poly.pdbx_seq_one_letter_code
_entity_poly.pdbx_strand_id
1 'polypeptide(L)'
;SYGDDEEIEASPAAQLFAQIRANDYAASLSFLSKHPEILTERETDGLLVMAFDAALERKDDWSRQCVHQALLLQYCRALGKDGVAMFFKRITTKGHQAQEV
;
A
#
# COMPACT_ATOMS: atom_id res chain seq x y z
N SER A 1 -24.41 1.18 21.81
CA SER A 1 -23.15 0.82 22.47
C SER A 1 -22.06 1.17 21.48
N TYR A 2 -21.37 2.29 21.67
CA TYR A 2 -20.22 2.69 20.84
C TYR A 2 -18.98 1.98 21.40
N GLY A 3 -18.99 0.65 21.31
CA GLY A 3 -17.88 -0.19 21.76
C GLY A 3 -17.34 -0.91 20.54
N ASP A 4 -16.03 -0.74 20.32
CA ASP A 4 -15.22 -1.30 19.23
C ASP A 4 -15.12 -0.51 17.92
N ASP A 5 -15.14 0.82 17.99
CA ASP A 5 -14.33 1.60 17.03
C ASP A 5 -12.86 1.46 17.45
N GLU A 6 -12.27 0.28 17.27
CA GLU A 6 -10.81 0.16 17.30
C GLU A 6 -10.27 1.13 16.27
N GLU A 7 -9.53 2.15 16.73
CA GLU A 7 -8.85 3.11 15.87
C GLU A 7 -8.08 2.34 14.79
N ILE A 8 -8.49 2.54 13.54
CA ILE A 8 -7.93 1.79 12.41
C ILE A 8 -6.52 2.33 12.17
N GLU A 9 -5.55 1.69 12.79
CA GLU A 9 -4.13 2.02 12.64
C GLU A 9 -3.41 0.98 11.79
N ALA A 10 -2.55 1.46 10.89
CA ALA A 10 -1.62 0.62 10.16
C ALA A 10 -0.57 0.04 11.14
N SER A 11 -0.27 -1.25 11.03
CA SER A 11 0.78 -1.87 11.83
C SER A 11 2.16 -1.26 11.54
N PRO A 12 3.16 -1.45 12.42
CA PRO A 12 4.51 -0.98 12.16
C PRO A 12 5.09 -1.47 10.82
N ALA A 13 4.73 -2.68 10.38
CA ALA A 13 5.17 -3.20 9.09
C ALA A 13 4.49 -2.47 7.92
N ALA A 14 3.19 -2.18 7.99
CA ALA A 14 2.50 -1.38 6.99
C ALA A 14 3.00 0.07 6.95
N GLN A 15 3.32 0.67 8.10
CA GLN A 15 3.93 2.01 8.17
C GLN A 15 5.31 2.06 7.51
N LEU A 16 6.12 0.98 7.60
CA LEU A 16 7.37 0.86 6.86
C LEU A 16 7.12 0.69 5.36
N PHE A 17 6.11 -0.10 4.98
CA PHE A 17 5.70 -0.24 3.58
C PHE A 17 5.27 1.10 2.96
N ALA A 18 4.54 1.93 3.72
CA ALA A 18 4.12 3.27 3.32
C ALA A 18 5.28 4.18 2.90
N GLN A 19 6.49 3.95 3.43
CA GLN A 19 7.68 4.76 3.15
C GLN A 19 8.42 4.35 1.86
N ILE A 20 8.13 3.18 1.29
CA ILE A 20 8.75 2.72 0.05
C ILE A 20 8.27 3.63 -1.09
N ARG A 21 9.16 4.26 -1.84
CA ARG A 21 8.76 5.18 -2.93
C ARG A 21 7.77 4.52 -3.89
N ALA A 22 6.72 5.25 -4.28
CA ALA A 22 5.65 4.76 -5.15
C ALA A 22 6.14 4.04 -6.43
N ASN A 23 7.22 4.54 -7.04
CA ASN A 23 7.80 3.97 -8.27
C ASN A 23 8.85 2.87 -8.03
N ASP A 24 9.19 2.54 -6.79
CA ASP A 24 10.15 1.47 -6.45
C ASP A 24 9.42 0.13 -6.25
N TYR A 25 8.84 -0.35 -7.36
CA TYR A 25 8.10 -1.61 -7.37
C TYR A 25 8.96 -2.82 -6.99
N ALA A 26 10.28 -2.77 -7.20
CA ALA A 26 11.19 -3.83 -6.78
C ALA A 26 11.28 -3.90 -5.24
N ALA A 27 11.41 -2.74 -4.58
CA ALA A 27 11.38 -2.67 -3.13
C ALA A 27 10.03 -3.09 -2.56
N SER A 28 8.91 -2.63 -3.15
CA SER A 28 7.56 -3.04 -2.71
C SER A 28 7.36 -4.55 -2.83
N LEU A 29 7.73 -5.17 -3.95
CA LEU A 29 7.63 -6.63 -4.12
C LEU A 29 8.48 -7.38 -3.10
N SER A 30 9.73 -6.94 -2.91
CA SER A 30 10.65 -7.55 -1.94
C SER A 30 10.10 -7.44 -0.52
N PHE A 31 9.49 -6.32 -0.16
CA PHE A 31 8.88 -6.11 1.15
C PHE A 31 7.67 -7.02 1.36
N LEU A 32 6.72 -7.03 0.41
CA LEU A 32 5.51 -7.86 0.51
C LEU A 32 5.81 -9.36 0.52
N SER A 33 6.89 -9.78 -0.14
CA SER A 33 7.34 -11.18 -0.10
C SER A 33 7.85 -11.59 1.28
N LYS A 34 8.40 -10.65 2.06
CA LYS A 34 8.91 -10.87 3.43
C LYS A 34 7.84 -10.64 4.50
N HIS A 35 6.85 -9.81 4.19
CA HIS A 35 5.76 -9.40 5.08
C HIS A 35 4.38 -9.76 4.49
N PRO A 36 4.09 -11.03 4.18
CA PRO A 36 2.77 -11.39 3.64
C PRO A 36 1.63 -11.11 4.63
N GLU A 37 1.91 -11.01 5.93
CA GLU A 37 0.95 -10.70 6.98
C GLU A 37 0.29 -9.33 6.83
N ILE A 38 0.92 -8.38 6.12
CA ILE A 38 0.32 -7.05 5.91
C ILE A 38 -0.70 -7.02 4.77
N LEU A 39 -0.89 -8.10 4.00
CA LEU A 39 -1.85 -8.18 2.90
C LEU A 39 -3.30 -8.35 3.37
N THR A 40 -3.77 -7.44 4.22
CA THR A 40 -5.13 -7.46 4.78
C THR A 40 -5.89 -6.18 4.43
N GLU A 41 -7.22 -6.21 4.61
CA GLU A 41 -8.06 -5.03 4.44
C GLU A 41 -7.75 -3.96 5.50
N ARG A 42 -7.60 -4.37 6.77
CA ARG A 42 -7.25 -3.48 7.88
C ARG A 42 -6.01 -2.64 7.62
N GLU A 43 -4.97 -3.23 7.03
CA GLU A 43 -3.74 -2.49 6.71
C GLU A 43 -3.93 -1.50 5.55
N THR A 44 -4.83 -1.79 4.60
CA THR A 44 -5.20 -0.82 3.56
C THR A 44 -5.89 0.38 4.19
N ASP A 45 -6.86 0.13 5.06
CA ASP A 45 -7.64 1.17 5.71
C ASP A 45 -6.75 2.02 6.61
N GLY A 46 -5.82 1.41 7.37
CA GLY A 46 -4.84 2.12 8.17
C GLY A 46 -3.93 3.04 7.36
N LEU A 47 -3.49 2.61 6.17
CA LEU A 47 -2.72 3.47 5.25
C LEU A 47 -3.57 4.62 4.69
N LEU A 48 -4.87 4.43 4.47
CA LEU A 48 -5.77 5.50 4.04
C LEU A 48 -6.06 6.50 5.18
N VAL A 49 -6.14 6.05 6.44
CA VAL A 49 -6.19 6.93 7.61
C VAL A 49 -4.93 7.81 7.66
N MET A 50 -3.74 7.21 7.51
CA MET A 50 -2.48 7.97 7.43
C MET A 50 -2.49 9.00 6.29
N ALA A 51 -3.06 8.66 5.14
CA ALA A 51 -3.19 9.58 4.01
C ALA A 51 -4.15 10.75 4.32
N PHE A 52 -5.23 10.46 5.03
CA PHE A 52 -6.23 11.45 5.46
C PHE A 52 -5.62 12.44 6.47
N ASP A 53 -4.93 11.93 7.49
CA ASP A 53 -4.22 12.76 8.48
C ASP A 53 -3.16 13.66 7.82
N ALA A 54 -2.38 13.09 6.89
CA ALA A 54 -1.42 13.84 6.11
C ALA A 54 -2.07 14.97 5.29
N ALA A 55 -3.26 14.73 4.72
CA ALA A 55 -4.00 15.75 3.99
C ALA A 55 -4.52 16.87 4.92
N LEU A 56 -5.02 16.53 6.11
CA LEU A 56 -5.41 17.52 7.13
C LEU A 56 -4.24 18.42 7.54
N GLU A 57 -3.04 17.84 7.62
CA GLU A 57 -1.80 18.56 7.93
C GLU A 57 -1.14 19.24 6.73
N ARG A 58 -1.77 19.21 5.53
CA ARG A 58 -1.23 19.75 4.26
C ARG A 58 0.12 19.15 3.85
N LYS A 59 0.36 17.88 4.20
CA LYS A 59 1.51 17.08 3.77
C LYS A 59 1.15 16.31 2.49
N ASP A 60 0.89 17.04 1.41
CA ASP A 60 0.29 16.49 0.19
C ASP A 60 1.12 15.36 -0.46
N ASP A 61 2.45 15.47 -0.45
CA ASP A 61 3.33 14.42 -0.99
C ASP A 61 3.24 13.13 -0.17
N TRP A 62 3.17 13.25 1.16
CA TRP A 62 3.03 12.11 2.05
C TRP A 62 1.64 11.49 1.92
N SER A 63 0.59 12.30 1.81
CA SER A 63 -0.77 11.83 1.56
C SER A 63 -0.84 10.99 0.27
N ARG A 64 -0.31 11.52 -0.85
CA ARG A 64 -0.25 10.78 -2.12
C ARG A 64 0.53 9.47 -2.01
N GLN A 65 1.64 9.49 -1.29
CA GLN A 65 2.48 8.32 -1.05
C GLN A 65 1.72 7.23 -0.26
N CYS A 66 1.00 7.60 0.81
CA CYS A 66 0.15 6.69 1.58
C CYS A 66 -0.98 6.11 0.73
N VAL A 67 -1.68 6.93 -0.07
CA VAL A 67 -2.73 6.45 -0.99
C VAL A 67 -2.18 5.45 -1.99
N HIS A 68 -1.03 5.76 -2.61
CA HIS A 68 -0.42 4.85 -3.58
C HIS A 68 -0.10 3.49 -2.96
N GLN A 69 0.51 3.47 -1.77
CA GLN A 69 0.84 2.20 -1.10
C GLN A 69 -0.40 1.44 -0.63
N ALA A 70 -1.45 2.14 -0.18
CA ALA A 70 -2.73 1.51 0.14
C ALA A 70 -3.34 0.81 -1.09
N LEU A 71 -3.39 1.50 -2.24
CA LEU A 71 -3.90 0.94 -3.49
C LEU A 71 -3.06 -0.25 -3.98
N LEU A 72 -1.74 -0.16 -3.87
CA LEU A 72 -0.84 -1.24 -4.23
C LEU A 72 -1.13 -2.49 -3.38
N LEU A 73 -1.32 -2.32 -2.07
CA LEU A 73 -1.66 -3.39 -1.15
C LEU A 73 -3.03 -4.00 -1.46
N GLN A 74 -4.04 -3.16 -1.75
CA GLN A 74 -5.38 -3.56 -2.16
C GLN A 74 -5.34 -4.42 -3.43
N TYR A 75 -4.58 -4.01 -4.46
CA TYR A 75 -4.43 -4.78 -5.69
C TYR A 75 -3.70 -6.10 -5.45
N CYS A 76 -2.66 -6.10 -4.64
CA CYS A 76 -1.95 -7.33 -4.28
C CYS A 76 -2.87 -8.34 -3.57
N ARG A 77 -3.72 -7.86 -2.64
CA ARG A 77 -4.71 -8.69 -1.95
C ARG A 77 -5.75 -9.28 -2.93
N ALA A 78 -6.28 -8.46 -3.83
CA ALA A 78 -7.30 -8.89 -4.80
C ALA A 78 -6.80 -9.98 -5.77
N LEU A 79 -5.48 -10.02 -6.03
CA LEU A 79 -4.85 -10.95 -6.96
C LEU A 79 -4.47 -12.29 -6.32
N GLY A 80 -4.39 -12.38 -4.99
CA GLY A 80 -3.91 -13.56 -4.28
C GLY A 80 -2.42 -13.86 -4.48
N LYS A 81 -1.91 -14.86 -3.76
CA LYS A 81 -0.46 -15.16 -3.63
C LYS A 81 0.26 -15.32 -4.98
N ASP A 82 -0.34 -16.03 -5.93
CA ASP A 82 0.27 -16.25 -7.25
C ASP A 82 0.11 -15.06 -8.19
N GLY A 83 -0.85 -14.17 -7.93
CA GLY A 83 -1.15 -13.00 -8.75
C GLY A 83 -0.25 -11.79 -8.43
N VAL A 84 0.27 -11.68 -7.20
CA VAL A 84 1.19 -10.59 -6.80
C VAL A 84 2.45 -10.60 -7.66
N ALA A 85 3.12 -11.75 -7.78
CA ALA A 85 4.34 -11.85 -8.59
C ALA A 85 4.07 -11.50 -10.07
N MET A 86 2.92 -11.89 -10.60
CA MET A 86 2.53 -11.55 -11.97
C MET A 86 2.21 -10.06 -12.15
N PHE A 87 1.57 -9.42 -11.17
CA PHE A 87 1.31 -7.98 -11.17
C PHE A 87 2.60 -7.19 -11.23
N PHE A 88 3.54 -7.49 -10.32
CA PHE A 88 4.83 -6.82 -10.32
C PHE A 88 5.64 -7.08 -11.59
N LYS A 89 5.59 -8.30 -12.14
CA LYS A 89 6.20 -8.59 -13.45
C LYS A 89 5.58 -7.73 -14.56
N ARG A 90 4.27 -7.52 -14.57
CA ARG A 90 3.57 -6.69 -15.56
C ARG A 90 3.93 -5.21 -15.43
N ILE A 91 3.91 -4.61 -14.24
CA ILE A 91 4.17 -3.17 -14.07
C ILE A 91 5.65 -2.78 -14.27
N THR A 92 6.57 -3.73 -14.06
CA THR A 92 8.03 -3.51 -14.19
C THR A 92 8.58 -3.84 -15.58
N THR A 93 7.81 -4.53 -16.43
CA THR A 93 8.22 -4.81 -17.82
C THR A 93 8.07 -3.56 -18.67
N LYS A 94 9.16 -3.11 -19.31
CA LYS A 94 9.18 -1.93 -20.19
C LYS A 94 8.12 -2.04 -21.28
N GLY A 95 7.26 -1.02 -21.41
CA GLY A 95 6.20 -0.94 -22.44
C GLY A 95 4.77 -1.09 -21.93
N HIS A 96 4.53 -1.10 -20.61
CA HIS A 96 3.18 -1.13 -20.04
C HIS A 96 2.62 0.27 -19.73
N GLN A 97 1.39 0.51 -20.20
CA GLN A 97 0.57 1.73 -20.01
C GLN A 97 0.29 2.08 -18.53
N ALA A 98 0.67 1.22 -17.57
CA ALA A 98 0.51 1.46 -16.14
C ALA A 98 1.58 2.40 -15.54
N GLN A 99 2.59 2.80 -16.33
CA GLN A 99 3.60 3.78 -15.91
C GLN A 99 3.13 5.24 -16.05
N GLU A 100 1.92 5.48 -16.59
CA GLU A 100 1.40 6.82 -16.92
C GLU A 100 0.36 7.37 -15.92
N VAL A 101 0.16 6.76 -14.75
CA VAL A 101 -0.82 7.23 -13.75
C VAL A 101 -0.19 7.79 -12.48
#